data_AF-A0A1G6JRP1-F1
#
_entry.id   AF-A0A1G6JRP1-F1
#
_cell.length_a   1.000
_cell.length_b   1.000
_cell.length_c   1.000
_cell.angle_alpha   90.00
_cell.angle_beta   90.00
_cell.angle_gamma   90.00
#
_symmetry.space_group_name_H-M   'P 1'
#
loop_
_entity.id
_entity.type
_entity.pdbx_description
1 polymer ?
#
loop_
_entity_poly.entity_id
_entity_poly.type
_entity_poly.pdbx_seq_one_letter_code
_entity_poly.pdbx_strand_id
1 'polypeptide(L)'
;MLQPRWKKAIGVIIMLLVPFAFALSYQSDNITAVTAEKSQFPANQELDKEQIEQLTSSFMDKVTQEIDENYKVLHYNTKEELLKSFDEVATRDVSESIVDFYFSEEADGLYILPTETPAWFNPDNSYKVETDSDKYVTITQSNTDDLHGNYTIEIKFLYDGGWKIAAVKYL
;
A
#
# COMPACT_ATOMS: atom_id res chain seq x y z
N MET A 1 -17.58 76.81 -24.49
CA MET A 1 -16.61 77.28 -25.50
C MET A 1 -15.38 76.38 -25.44
N LEU A 2 -14.81 76.06 -26.61
CA LEU A 2 -13.61 75.23 -26.90
C LEU A 2 -13.71 73.68 -26.76
N GLN A 3 -14.14 73.09 -27.88
CA GLN A 3 -13.59 71.96 -28.69
C GLN A 3 -12.36 71.11 -28.21
N PRO A 4 -12.16 69.90 -28.79
CA PRO A 4 -11.79 68.62 -28.14
C PRO A 4 -10.53 67.97 -28.79
N ARG A 5 -10.44 66.62 -28.82
CA ARG A 5 -9.63 65.72 -29.71
C ARG A 5 -8.27 65.28 -29.10
N TRP A 6 -7.72 64.06 -29.24
CA TRP A 6 -7.87 62.83 -30.08
C TRP A 6 -7.31 61.61 -29.31
N LYS A 7 -7.86 60.38 -29.34
CA LYS A 7 -7.94 59.32 -30.38
C LYS A 7 -6.60 58.72 -30.89
N LYS A 8 -6.38 57.48 -30.42
CA LYS A 8 -6.02 56.24 -31.14
C LYS A 8 -4.55 55.81 -31.29
N ALA A 9 -4.42 54.50 -31.05
CA ALA A 9 -3.34 53.56 -31.31
C ALA A 9 -2.71 53.62 -32.70
N ILE A 10 -1.50 53.05 -32.78
CA ILE A 10 -0.70 52.40 -33.87
C ILE A 10 0.74 52.50 -33.35
N GLY A 11 1.67 51.56 -33.44
CA GLY A 11 1.84 50.33 -34.18
C GLY A 11 3.28 49.86 -33.94
N VAL A 12 3.52 48.59 -34.23
CA VAL A 12 4.67 47.75 -33.90
C VAL A 12 5.97 48.16 -34.64
N ILE A 13 7.08 47.50 -34.23
CA ILE A 13 8.38 47.26 -34.92
C ILE A 13 9.47 48.20 -34.35
N ILE A 14 10.54 47.72 -33.71
CA ILE A 14 11.71 47.06 -34.32
C ILE A 14 12.39 46.08 -33.33
N MET A 15 12.68 44.89 -33.85
CA MET A 15 13.52 43.83 -33.29
C MET A 15 14.99 44.26 -33.31
N LEU A 16 15.69 44.19 -32.17
CA LEU A 16 17.16 44.19 -32.12
C LEU A 16 17.67 43.14 -31.14
N LEU A 17 18.64 42.38 -31.63
CA LEU A 17 19.31 41.23 -31.02
C LEU A 17 20.15 41.62 -29.79
N VAL A 18 20.03 40.77 -28.75
CA VAL A 18 20.93 40.30 -27.64
C VAL A 18 22.41 40.75 -27.71
N PRO A 19 23.25 40.68 -26.63
CA PRO A 19 23.05 40.24 -25.23
C PRO A 19 23.80 41.07 -24.16
N PHE A 20 23.38 41.10 -22.90
CA PHE A 20 24.33 41.25 -21.78
C PHE A 20 23.68 40.93 -20.43
N ALA A 21 24.22 39.95 -19.73
CA ALA A 21 23.93 39.70 -18.33
C ALA A 21 24.50 40.86 -17.49
N PHE A 22 23.69 41.51 -16.65
CA PHE A 22 24.16 42.12 -15.40
C PHE A 22 22.94 42.44 -14.51
N ALA A 23 22.89 41.74 -13.37
CA ALA A 23 22.06 41.95 -12.18
C ALA A 23 20.84 42.88 -12.29
N LEU A 24 19.66 42.28 -12.50
CA LEU A 24 18.44 42.85 -11.94
C LEU A 24 18.52 42.69 -10.42
N SER A 25 18.62 43.81 -9.72
CA SER A 25 18.05 43.95 -8.39
C SER A 25 16.54 43.71 -8.50
N TYR A 26 16.14 42.44 -8.49
CA TYR A 26 14.76 42.06 -8.22
C TYR A 26 14.58 42.03 -6.71
N GLN A 27 14.12 43.14 -6.16
CA GLN A 27 13.43 43.11 -4.89
C GLN A 27 12.03 42.54 -5.15
N SER A 28 11.91 41.22 -5.03
CA SER A 28 10.62 40.53 -4.93
C SER A 28 10.34 40.21 -3.47
N ASP A 29 9.74 41.15 -2.76
CA ASP A 29 9.11 40.84 -1.48
C ASP A 29 7.84 40.04 -1.75
N ASN A 30 7.78 38.83 -1.18
CA ASN A 30 6.65 37.86 -1.09
C ASN A 30 6.59 36.63 -2.01
N ILE A 31 7.72 35.93 -2.21
CA ILE A 31 7.66 34.48 -2.48
C ILE A 31 7.60 33.76 -1.13
N THR A 32 6.40 33.47 -0.64
CA THR A 32 6.22 32.50 0.43
C THR A 32 6.72 31.17 -0.11
N ALA A 33 7.86 30.72 0.42
CA ALA A 33 8.42 29.42 0.18
C ALA A 33 7.30 28.37 0.30
N VAL A 34 7.06 27.63 -0.78
CA VAL A 34 6.42 26.32 -0.69
C VAL A 34 7.42 25.45 0.04
N THR A 35 7.39 25.55 1.36
CA THR A 35 7.96 24.58 2.28
C THR A 35 7.38 23.25 1.87
N ALA A 36 8.23 22.34 1.41
CA ALA A 36 7.90 20.94 1.32
C ALA A 36 7.35 20.54 2.68
N GLU A 37 6.04 20.26 2.73
CA GLU A 37 5.41 19.66 3.89
C GLU A 37 6.09 18.31 4.10
N LYS A 38 7.06 18.31 5.01
CA LYS A 38 7.59 17.09 5.60
C LYS A 38 6.41 16.49 6.37
N SER A 39 5.73 15.54 5.75
CA SER A 39 4.66 14.74 6.36
C SER A 39 5.04 14.41 7.79
N GLN A 40 4.30 14.97 8.72
CA GLN A 40 4.54 14.83 10.14
C GLN A 40 3.96 13.47 10.56
N PHE A 41 4.68 12.38 10.25
CA PHE A 41 4.36 11.06 10.79
C PHE A 41 4.65 11.06 12.29
N PRO A 42 3.75 10.53 13.14
CA PRO A 42 4.03 10.36 14.55
C PRO A 42 5.19 9.39 14.72
N ALA A 43 6.23 9.83 15.42
CA ALA A 43 7.53 9.19 15.56
C ALA A 43 7.56 7.91 16.45
N ASN A 44 6.54 7.05 16.40
CA ASN A 44 6.49 5.85 17.26
C ASN A 44 5.62 4.69 16.74
N GLN A 45 5.60 4.43 15.43
CA GLN A 45 4.87 3.28 14.86
C GLN A 45 5.89 2.29 14.27
N GLU A 46 6.86 1.84 15.07
CA GLU A 46 7.75 0.76 14.65
C GLU A 46 6.96 -0.55 14.60
N LEU A 47 7.14 -1.35 13.55
CA LEU A 47 6.51 -2.66 13.43
C LEU A 47 7.36 -3.67 14.20
N ASP A 48 6.90 -4.10 15.36
CA ASP A 48 7.63 -5.04 16.20
C ASP A 48 7.35 -6.52 15.86
N LYS A 49 8.09 -7.41 16.52
CA LYS A 49 7.99 -8.85 16.31
C LYS A 49 6.60 -9.39 16.64
N GLU A 50 5.99 -8.94 17.73
CA GLU A 50 4.68 -9.42 18.18
C GLU A 50 3.61 -9.03 17.17
N GLN A 51 3.65 -7.81 16.66
CA GLN A 51 2.74 -7.33 15.62
C GLN A 51 2.90 -8.10 14.31
N ILE A 52 4.14 -8.44 13.89
CA ILE A 52 4.38 -9.27 12.71
C ILE A 52 3.73 -10.65 12.89
N GLU A 53 3.96 -11.29 14.03
CA GLU A 53 3.37 -12.60 14.35
C GLU A 53 1.84 -12.54 14.41
N GLN A 54 1.28 -11.49 15.01
CA GLN A 54 -0.17 -11.27 15.09
C GLN A 54 -0.79 -11.07 13.70
N LEU A 55 -0.20 -10.22 12.85
CA LEU A 55 -0.72 -9.97 11.50
C LEU A 55 -0.65 -11.21 10.63
N THR A 56 0.48 -11.93 10.67
CA THR A 56 0.69 -13.12 9.84
C THR A 56 -0.14 -14.32 10.31
N SER A 57 -0.33 -14.51 11.61
CA SER A 57 -1.23 -15.54 12.15
C SER A 57 -2.70 -15.20 11.90
N SER A 58 -3.13 -13.97 12.20
CA SER A 58 -4.51 -13.53 11.97
C SER A 58 -4.89 -13.61 10.49
N PHE A 59 -3.97 -13.26 9.59
CA PHE A 59 -4.17 -13.45 8.16
C PHE A 59 -4.44 -14.93 7.83
N MET A 60 -3.65 -15.85 8.41
CA MET A 60 -3.81 -17.27 8.15
C MET A 60 -5.04 -17.89 8.79
N ASP A 61 -5.47 -17.42 9.95
CA ASP A 61 -6.78 -17.76 10.53
C ASP A 61 -7.94 -17.36 9.61
N LYS A 62 -7.79 -16.28 8.82
CA LYS A 62 -8.79 -15.90 7.80
C LYS A 62 -8.68 -16.74 6.53
N VAL A 63 -7.55 -17.39 6.25
CA VAL A 63 -7.46 -18.36 5.15
C VAL A 63 -8.03 -19.70 5.57
N THR A 64 -7.70 -20.16 6.78
CA THR A 64 -8.17 -21.44 7.32
C THR A 64 -9.52 -21.25 8.01
N GLN A 65 -10.59 -21.28 7.23
CA GLN A 65 -11.96 -21.16 7.73
C GLN A 65 -12.43 -22.43 8.44
N GLU A 66 -13.34 -22.27 9.41
CA GLU A 66 -14.15 -23.38 9.91
C GLU A 66 -15.18 -23.79 8.84
N ILE A 67 -15.29 -25.08 8.59
CA ILE A 67 -16.09 -25.66 7.51
C ILE A 67 -16.94 -26.84 7.98
N ASP A 68 -18.00 -27.14 7.24
CA ASP A 68 -18.77 -28.38 7.39
C ASP A 68 -18.15 -29.56 6.60
N GLU A 69 -18.82 -30.71 6.63
CA GLU A 69 -18.40 -31.94 5.93
C GLU A 69 -18.37 -31.79 4.39
N ASN A 70 -19.00 -30.76 3.83
CA ASN A 70 -19.07 -30.46 2.40
C ASN A 70 -18.18 -29.28 2.01
N TYR A 71 -17.22 -28.89 2.87
CA TYR A 71 -16.32 -27.74 2.66
C TYR A 71 -17.02 -26.37 2.66
N LYS A 72 -18.26 -26.30 3.14
CA LYS A 72 -18.99 -25.03 3.26
C LYS A 72 -18.47 -24.24 4.45
N VAL A 73 -18.12 -22.98 4.22
CA VAL A 73 -17.66 -22.04 5.26
C VAL A 73 -18.82 -21.74 6.22
N LEU A 74 -18.56 -21.85 7.51
CA LEU A 74 -19.59 -21.70 8.53
C LEU A 74 -19.94 -20.24 8.84
N HIS A 75 -18.94 -19.35 8.79
CA HIS A 75 -19.04 -17.98 9.32
C HIS A 75 -19.25 -16.91 8.25
N TYR A 76 -19.16 -17.26 6.97
CA TYR A 76 -19.28 -16.34 5.83
C TYR A 76 -20.05 -17.00 4.70
N ASN A 77 -20.96 -16.26 4.07
CA ASN A 77 -21.78 -16.76 2.96
C ASN A 77 -21.27 -16.30 1.59
N THR A 78 -20.47 -15.23 1.55
CA THR A 78 -19.96 -14.64 0.30
C THR A 78 -18.48 -14.31 0.41
N LYS A 79 -17.81 -14.21 -0.75
CA LYS A 79 -16.43 -13.74 -0.83
C LYS A 79 -16.28 -12.33 -0.26
N GLU A 80 -17.23 -11.44 -0.51
CA GLU A 80 -17.16 -10.06 -0.01
C GLU A 80 -17.22 -10.00 1.53
N GLU A 81 -18.06 -10.82 2.17
CA GLU A 81 -18.09 -10.92 3.63
C GLU A 81 -16.75 -11.43 4.19
N LEU A 82 -16.18 -12.46 3.56
CA LEU A 82 -14.86 -12.97 3.95
C LEU A 82 -13.77 -11.92 3.72
N LEU A 83 -13.76 -11.23 2.59
CA LEU A 83 -12.78 -10.20 2.22
C LEU A 83 -12.78 -9.06 3.23
N LYS A 84 -13.96 -8.61 3.65
CA LYS A 84 -14.09 -7.59 4.69
C LYS A 84 -13.46 -8.02 6.03
N SER A 85 -13.44 -9.31 6.33
CA SER A 85 -12.79 -9.82 7.54
C SER A 85 -11.26 -9.69 7.52
N PHE A 86 -10.66 -9.49 6.33
CA PHE A 86 -9.23 -9.22 6.17
C PHE A 86 -8.85 -7.74 6.34
N ASP A 87 -9.81 -6.81 6.36
CA ASP A 87 -9.53 -5.36 6.29
C ASP A 87 -8.60 -4.86 7.39
N GLU A 88 -8.57 -5.52 8.55
CA GLU A 88 -7.70 -5.15 9.68
C GLU A 88 -6.28 -5.70 9.55
N VAL A 89 -6.05 -6.73 8.74
CA VAL A 89 -4.78 -7.48 8.69
C VAL A 89 -4.06 -7.37 7.35
N ALA A 90 -4.79 -7.13 6.26
CA ALA A 90 -4.24 -7.07 4.91
C ALA A 90 -4.92 -6.02 4.05
N THR A 91 -4.22 -5.64 2.99
CA THR A 91 -4.80 -4.83 1.91
C THR A 91 -5.74 -5.68 1.06
N ARG A 92 -6.73 -5.03 0.43
CA ARG A 92 -7.73 -5.71 -0.40
C ARG A 92 -7.09 -6.55 -1.49
N ASP A 93 -6.08 -6.03 -2.20
CA ASP A 93 -5.37 -6.73 -3.28
C ASP A 93 -4.76 -8.07 -2.82
N VAL A 94 -4.15 -8.10 -1.62
CA VAL A 94 -3.58 -9.33 -1.04
C VAL A 94 -4.70 -10.31 -0.69
N SER A 95 -5.74 -9.85 0.01
CA SER A 95 -6.85 -10.72 0.42
C SER A 95 -7.66 -11.24 -0.76
N GLU A 96 -7.84 -10.45 -1.82
CA GLU A 96 -8.59 -10.81 -3.02
C GLU A 96 -7.93 -11.98 -3.75
N SER A 97 -6.62 -11.90 -3.94
CA SER A 97 -5.86 -12.97 -4.58
C SER A 97 -5.99 -14.31 -3.83
N ILE A 98 -6.01 -14.27 -2.49
CA ILE A 98 -6.23 -15.45 -1.66
C ILE A 98 -7.68 -15.94 -1.77
N VAL A 99 -8.66 -15.06 -1.55
CA VAL A 99 -10.07 -15.45 -1.53
C VAL A 99 -10.51 -15.98 -2.89
N ASP A 100 -9.99 -15.41 -3.98
CA ASP A 100 -10.27 -15.90 -5.32
C ASP A 100 -9.65 -17.24 -5.64
N PHE A 101 -8.48 -17.53 -5.07
CA PHE A 101 -7.81 -18.82 -5.28
C PHE A 101 -8.41 -19.93 -4.43
N TYR A 102 -8.70 -19.67 -3.16
CA TYR A 102 -9.06 -20.69 -2.19
C TYR A 102 -10.56 -20.89 -2.00
N PHE A 103 -11.42 -19.99 -2.50
CA PHE A 103 -12.85 -20.06 -2.24
C PHE A 103 -13.70 -19.99 -3.52
N SER A 104 -14.76 -20.79 -3.54
CA SER A 104 -15.83 -20.73 -4.54
C SER A 104 -17.09 -20.18 -3.87
N GLU A 105 -17.69 -19.15 -4.47
CA GLU A 105 -18.99 -18.65 -4.05
C GLU A 105 -20.07 -19.26 -4.92
N GLU A 106 -21.01 -19.95 -4.28
CA GLU A 106 -22.16 -20.58 -4.92
C GLU A 106 -23.45 -19.91 -4.44
N ALA A 107 -24.59 -20.22 -5.08
CA ALA A 107 -25.87 -19.60 -4.75
C ALA A 107 -26.33 -19.81 -3.30
N ASP A 108 -25.85 -20.87 -2.64
CA ASP A 108 -26.24 -21.22 -1.28
C ASP A 108 -25.13 -20.99 -0.24
N GLY A 109 -23.95 -20.51 -0.61
CA GLY A 109 -22.91 -20.11 0.33
C GLY A 109 -21.49 -20.12 -0.24
N LEU A 110 -20.53 -19.92 0.66
CA LEU A 110 -19.10 -19.91 0.34
C LEU A 110 -18.49 -21.27 0.67
N TYR A 111 -17.63 -21.77 -0.22
CA TYR A 111 -16.97 -23.06 -0.09
C TYR A 111 -15.46 -22.88 -0.19
N ILE A 112 -14.71 -23.59 0.64
CA ILE A 112 -13.26 -23.67 0.49
C ILE A 112 -12.92 -24.77 -0.53
N LEU A 113 -11.96 -24.49 -1.41
CA LEU A 113 -11.39 -25.50 -2.29
C LEU A 113 -10.41 -26.37 -1.47
N PRO A 114 -10.53 -27.71 -1.53
CA PRO A 114 -9.69 -28.62 -0.74
C PRO A 114 -8.29 -28.74 -1.35
N THR A 115 -7.51 -27.67 -1.20
CA THR A 115 -6.12 -27.57 -1.66
C THR A 115 -5.19 -27.31 -0.47
N GLU A 116 -3.90 -27.43 -0.70
CA GLU A 116 -2.89 -27.10 0.31
C GLU A 116 -2.90 -25.60 0.65
N THR A 117 -2.70 -25.27 1.92
CA THR A 117 -2.50 -23.88 2.37
C THR A 117 -1.21 -23.31 1.77
N PRO A 118 -1.10 -21.98 1.60
CA PRO A 118 0.12 -21.41 1.03
C PRO A 118 1.33 -21.68 1.94
N ALA A 119 2.51 -21.87 1.35
CA ALA A 119 3.77 -21.81 2.10
C ALA A 119 3.85 -20.43 2.80
N TRP A 120 4.05 -20.41 4.12
CA TRP A 120 3.77 -19.21 4.91
C TRP A 120 4.87 -18.88 5.93
N PHE A 121 4.66 -17.77 6.63
CA PHE A 121 5.50 -17.32 7.73
C PHE A 121 5.51 -18.34 8.86
N ASN A 122 6.69 -18.63 9.40
CA ASN A 122 6.88 -19.50 10.55
C ASN A 122 7.45 -18.68 11.73
N PRO A 123 6.70 -18.49 12.83
CA PRO A 123 7.15 -17.66 13.95
C PRO A 123 8.40 -18.21 14.68
N ASP A 124 8.66 -19.52 14.56
CA ASP A 124 9.82 -20.16 15.18
C ASP A 124 11.13 -19.88 14.43
N ASN A 125 11.05 -19.41 13.18
CA ASN A 125 12.21 -19.12 12.34
C ASN A 125 12.59 -17.63 12.39
N SER A 126 13.90 -17.35 12.41
CA SER A 126 14.39 -15.97 12.29
C SER A 126 14.09 -15.37 10.91
N TYR A 127 13.85 -14.07 10.86
CA TYR A 127 13.66 -13.31 9.62
C TYR A 127 14.49 -12.03 9.64
N LYS A 128 14.77 -11.51 8.44
CA LYS A 128 15.38 -10.19 8.27
C LYS A 128 14.27 -9.14 8.21
N VAL A 129 14.49 -7.98 8.82
CA VAL A 129 13.60 -6.81 8.73
C VAL A 129 14.32 -5.68 8.01
N GLU A 130 13.64 -5.05 7.05
CA GLU A 130 14.10 -3.87 6.33
C GLU A 130 13.02 -2.78 6.42
N THR A 131 13.39 -1.64 7.00
CA THR A 131 12.52 -0.45 7.01
C THR A 131 12.71 0.30 5.70
N ASP A 132 11.79 0.13 4.75
CA ASP A 132 11.83 0.80 3.46
C ASP A 132 11.54 2.31 3.58
N SER A 133 10.65 2.67 4.50
CA SER A 133 10.26 4.05 4.83
C SER A 133 9.42 4.10 6.11
N ASP A 134 9.01 5.30 6.53
CA ASP A 134 8.08 5.50 7.67
C ASP A 134 6.75 4.76 7.53
N LYS A 135 6.36 4.36 6.31
CA LYS A 135 5.10 3.65 6.04
C LYS A 135 5.28 2.18 5.69
N TYR A 136 6.49 1.74 5.39
CA TYR A 136 6.72 0.44 4.78
C TYR A 136 7.85 -0.30 5.48
N VAL A 137 7.56 -1.54 5.85
CA VAL A 137 8.52 -2.49 6.40
C VAL A 137 8.41 -3.75 5.57
N THR A 138 9.55 -4.33 5.21
CA THR A 138 9.62 -5.60 4.50
C THR A 138 10.34 -6.61 5.38
N ILE A 139 9.80 -7.82 5.48
CA ILE A 139 10.52 -8.95 6.07
C ILE A 139 10.86 -9.98 5.00
N THR A 140 11.98 -10.67 5.19
CA THR A 140 12.37 -11.82 4.38
C THR A 140 12.68 -13.00 5.29
N GLN A 141 12.05 -14.13 5.03
CA GLN A 141 12.21 -15.36 5.82
C GLN A 141 12.43 -16.55 4.90
N SER A 142 13.47 -17.33 5.19
CA SER A 142 13.69 -18.64 4.57
C SER A 142 13.21 -19.72 5.50
N ASN A 143 12.38 -20.62 4.98
CA ASN A 143 11.72 -21.69 5.71
C ASN A 143 11.92 -23.02 4.99
N THR A 144 11.72 -24.09 5.74
CA THR A 144 11.63 -25.45 5.22
C THR A 144 10.51 -26.17 5.94
N ASP A 145 9.62 -26.82 5.19
CA ASP A 145 8.66 -27.77 5.75
C ASP A 145 8.47 -28.96 4.80
N ASP A 146 7.83 -30.02 5.31
CA ASP A 146 7.68 -31.29 4.57
C ASP A 146 6.79 -31.14 3.32
N LEU A 147 5.87 -30.18 3.33
CA LEU A 147 4.87 -30.01 2.26
C LEU A 147 5.44 -29.19 1.10
N HIS A 148 6.16 -28.11 1.40
CA HIS A 148 6.63 -27.13 0.44
C HIS A 148 8.12 -27.24 0.15
N GLY A 149 8.87 -28.03 0.92
CA GLY A 149 10.33 -28.08 0.84
C GLY A 149 10.95 -26.76 1.30
N ASN A 150 12.05 -26.34 0.66
CA ASN A 150 12.69 -25.06 0.96
C ASN A 150 12.00 -23.92 0.21
N TYR A 151 11.66 -22.85 0.91
CA TYR A 151 11.08 -21.66 0.31
C TYR A 151 11.57 -20.39 1.02
N THR A 152 11.51 -19.27 0.30
CA THR A 152 11.75 -17.95 0.88
C THR A 152 10.56 -17.06 0.59
N ILE A 153 10.02 -16.44 1.64
CA ILE A 153 8.94 -15.46 1.53
C ILE A 153 9.47 -14.06 1.81
N GLU A 154 8.95 -13.10 1.06
CA GLU A 154 9.04 -11.67 1.34
C GLU A 154 7.63 -11.16 1.65
N ILE A 155 7.46 -10.55 2.83
CA ILE A 155 6.18 -9.93 3.22
C ILE A 155 6.41 -8.45 3.42
N LYS A 156 5.67 -7.63 2.67
CA LYS A 156 5.68 -6.17 2.80
C LYS A 156 4.48 -5.71 3.61
N PHE A 157 4.73 -4.88 4.61
CA PHE A 157 3.74 -4.27 5.47
C PHE A 157 3.59 -2.79 5.13
N LEU A 158 2.35 -2.28 5.23
CA LEU A 158 1.99 -0.88 5.06
C LEU A 158 1.34 -0.36 6.34
N TYR A 159 1.74 0.83 6.78
CA TYR A 159 1.04 1.57 7.82
C TYR A 159 -0.02 2.52 7.23
N ASP A 160 -1.29 2.23 7.49
CA ASP A 160 -2.45 3.05 7.11
C ASP A 160 -3.55 3.01 8.18
N GLY A 161 -3.40 3.82 9.23
CA GLY A 161 -4.25 3.75 10.44
C GLY A 161 -4.02 2.51 11.30
N GLY A 162 -3.14 1.61 10.85
CA GLY A 162 -2.72 0.35 11.45
C GLY A 162 -1.79 -0.37 10.48
N TRP A 163 -0.98 -1.31 10.97
CA TRP A 163 -0.12 -2.14 10.11
C TRP A 163 -0.95 -3.21 9.39
N LYS A 164 -0.72 -3.38 8.08
CA LYS A 164 -1.39 -4.38 7.25
C LYS A 164 -0.41 -5.04 6.30
N ILE A 165 -0.68 -6.29 5.91
CA ILE A 165 0.04 -6.98 4.83
C ILE A 165 -0.34 -6.35 3.49
N ALA A 166 0.64 -5.78 2.82
CA ALA A 166 0.49 -5.06 1.55
C ALA A 166 0.99 -5.85 0.34
N ALA A 167 1.92 -6.79 0.53
CA ALA A 167 2.34 -7.73 -0.52
C ALA A 167 2.97 -8.98 0.08
N VAL A 168 2.86 -10.08 -0.64
CA VAL A 168 3.57 -11.34 -0.38
C VAL A 168 4.25 -11.78 -1.67
N LYS A 169 5.51 -12.18 -1.61
CA LYS A 169 6.23 -12.77 -2.74
C LYS A 169 6.98 -14.02 -2.31
N TYR A 170 7.05 -14.98 -3.24
CA TYR A 170 7.91 -16.16 -3.15
C TYR A 170 9.14 -15.92 -4.01
N LEU A 171 10.33 -16.13 -3.45
CA LEU A 171 11.63 -15.87 -4.10
C LEU A 171 12.27 -17.14 -4.66
#